data_AF-A0A6P0XKE8-F1
#
_entry.id   AF-A0A6P0XKE8-F1
#
_cell.length_a   1.000
_cell.length_b   1.000
_cell.length_c   1.000
_cell.angle_alpha   90.00
_cell.angle_beta   90.00
_cell.angle_gamma   90.00
#
_symmetry.space_group_name_H-M   'P 1'
#
loop_
_entity.id
_entity.type
_entity.pdbx_description
1 polymer ?
#
loop_
_entity_poly.entity_id
_entity_poly.type
_entity_poly.pdbx_seq_one_letter_code
_entity_poly.pdbx_strand_id
1 'polypeptide(L)' 'MPSNLEFLSVKELRILPRNRYFYWEFVYEKEVVVKPQLNQENVLGIDHGLNNWLTCVSNVGTSAGCRW' A
#
# COMPACT_ATOMS: atom_id res chain seq x y z
N MET A 1 9.17 -7.25 23.67
CA MET A 1 9.32 -6.38 22.49
C MET A 1 9.19 -7.24 21.24
N PRO A 2 8.40 -6.84 20.23
CA PRO A 2 8.22 -7.63 19.00
C PRO A 2 9.58 -7.89 18.33
N SER A 3 9.84 -9.14 17.97
CA SER A 3 11.14 -9.58 17.43
C SER A 3 11.32 -9.23 15.95
N ASN A 4 10.23 -8.91 15.24
CA ASN A 4 10.21 -8.54 13.83
C ASN A 4 10.34 -7.02 13.61
N LEU A 5 10.76 -6.28 14.64
CA LEU A 5 10.86 -4.83 14.60
C LEU A 5 12.32 -4.38 14.63
N GLU A 6 12.73 -3.62 13.62
CA GLU A 6 14.02 -2.94 13.64
C GLU A 6 13.87 -1.61 14.42
N PHE A 7 14.22 -1.61 15.70
CA PHE A 7 14.00 -0.44 16.56
C PHE A 7 14.80 0.79 16.14
N LEU A 8 15.94 0.59 15.48
CA LEU A 8 16.80 1.68 15.01
C LEU A 8 16.16 2.49 13.86
N SER A 9 15.21 1.92 13.13
CA SER A 9 14.51 2.61 12.04
C SER A 9 13.22 3.31 12.48
N VAL A 10 12.81 3.13 13.74
CA VAL A 10 11.66 3.85 14.31
C VAL A 10 12.00 5.32 14.46
N LYS A 11 11.24 6.17 13.76
CA LYS A 11 11.37 7.63 13.88
C LYS A 11 10.60 8.16 15.09
N GLU A 12 9.43 7.58 15.35
CA GLU A 12 8.49 8.11 16.34
C GLU A 12 7.65 6.96 16.92
N LEU A 13 7.46 6.98 18.24
CA LEU A 13 6.46 6.17 18.93
C LEU A 13 5.28 7.07 19.30
N ARG A 14 4.09 6.75 18.81
CA ARG A 14 2.85 7.46 19.17
C ARG A 14 2.03 6.63 20.14
N ILE A 15 1.58 7.28 21.21
CA ILE A 15 0.63 6.69 22.16
C ILE A 15 -0.71 7.36 21.93
N LEU A 16 -1.66 6.62 21.35
CA LEU A 16 -2.97 7.16 20.97
C LEU A 16 -4.09 6.54 21.82
N PRO A 17 -4.91 7.34 22.51
CA PRO A 17 -6.13 6.84 23.13
C PRO A 17 -7.21 6.64 22.06
N ARG A 18 -7.66 5.39 21.86
CA ARG A 18 -8.77 5.03 20.96
C ARG A 18 -9.60 3.90 21.56
N ASN A 19 -10.93 3.98 21.45
CA ASN A 19 -11.86 2.93 21.89
C ASN A 19 -11.66 2.44 23.35
N ARG A 20 -11.28 3.34 24.26
CA ARG A 20 -10.92 3.04 25.67
C ARG A 20 -9.64 2.20 25.85
N TYR A 21 -8.78 2.14 24.85
CA TYR A 21 -7.44 1.53 24.91
C TYR A 21 -6.38 2.53 24.46
N PHE A 22 -5.13 2.26 24.83
CA PHE A 22 -3.97 2.96 24.27
C PHE A 22 -3.33 2.10 23.19
N TYR A 23 -3.12 2.70 22.04
CA TYR A 23 -2.43 2.09 20.91
C TYR A 23 -1.00 2.61 20.89
N TRP A 24 -0.06 1.70 20.64
CA TRP A 24 1.33 2.05 20.36
C TRP A 24 1.52 1.95 18.86
N GLU A 25 1.76 3.08 18.22
CA GLU A 25 2.07 3.12 16.78
C GLU A 25 3.55 3.43 16.61
N PHE A 26 4.26 2.53 15.93
CA PHE A 26 5.65 2.74 15.52
C PHE A 26 5.65 3.34 14.12
N VAL A 27 6.17 4.55 13.98
CA VAL A 27 6.25 5.27 12.71
C VAL A 27 7.67 5.16 12.17
N TYR A 28 7.78 4.80 10.90
CA TYR A 28 9.04 4.64 10.18
C TYR A 28 9.12 5.64 9.04
N GLU A 29 10.33 6.05 8.69
CA GLU A 29 10.56 6.69 7.40
C GLU A 29 10.62 5.62 6.32
N LYS A 30 9.91 5.85 5.22
CA LYS A 30 10.00 5.03 4.03
C LYS A 30 10.51 5.90 2.90
N GLU A 31 11.56 5.45 2.24
CA GLU A 31 12.02 6.08 1.01
C GLU A 31 10.89 6.07 -0.02
N VAL A 32 10.51 7.25 -0.49
CA VAL A 32 9.53 7.39 -1.55
C VAL A 32 10.25 7.16 -2.88
N VAL A 33 9.95 6.04 -3.53
CA VAL A 33 10.41 5.80 -4.90
C VAL A 33 9.61 6.72 -5.83
N VAL A 34 10.15 7.91 -6.10
CA VAL A 34 9.48 8.95 -6.91
C VAL A 34 9.31 8.50 -8.38
N LYS A 35 10.22 7.66 -8.87
CA LYS A 35 10.20 7.13 -10.24
C LYS A 35 10.57 5.65 -10.21
N PRO A 36 9.60 4.75 -10.07
CA PRO A 36 9.87 3.33 -10.22
C PRO A 36 10.41 3.06 -11.63
N GLN A 37 11.38 2.16 -11.75
CA GLN A 37 11.85 1.68 -13.05
C GLN A 37 10.78 0.76 -13.63
N LEU A 38 9.87 1.35 -14.39
CA LEU A 38 8.78 0.65 -15.08
C LEU A 38 9.10 0.52 -16.55
N ASN A 39 8.65 -0.58 -17.17
CA ASN A 39 8.62 -0.70 -18.62
C ASN A 39 7.47 0.18 -19.15
N GLN A 40 7.83 1.21 -19.92
CA GLN A 40 6.89 2.17 -20.52
C GLN A 40 5.97 1.53 -21.57
N GLU A 41 6.35 0.37 -22.11
CA GLU A 41 5.52 -0.41 -23.03
C GLU A 41 4.41 -1.15 -22.29
N ASN A 42 4.52 -1.35 -20.98
CA ASN A 42 3.49 -2.03 -20.18
C ASN A 42 2.54 -1.00 -19.58
N VAL A 43 1.26 -1.07 -19.97
CA VAL A 43 0.23 -0.14 -19.54
C VAL A 43 -0.85 -0.88 -18.76
N LEU A 44 -1.34 -0.27 -17.68
CA LEU A 44 -2.47 -0.74 -16.87
C LEU A 44 -3.52 0.37 -16.80
N GLY A 45 -4.68 0.13 -17.39
CA GLY A 45 -5.88 0.95 -17.22
C GLY A 45 -6.64 0.49 -15.97
N ILE A 46 -7.03 1.44 -15.13
CA ILE A 46 -7.79 1.20 -13.90
C ILE A 46 -9.07 2.03 -13.99
N ASP A 47 -10.21 1.38 -13.89
CA ASP A 47 -11.54 2.01 -13.94
C ASP A 47 -12.38 1.56 -12.75
N HIS A 48 -13.08 2.49 -12.10
CA HIS A 48 -13.92 2.19 -10.94
C HIS A 48 -15.27 1.57 -11.28
N GLY A 49 -15.61 1.42 -12.56
CA GLY A 49 -16.83 0.75 -13.02
C GLY A 49 -18.13 1.33 -12.45
N LEU A 50 -19.24 0.70 -12.78
CA LEU A 50 -20.56 1.01 -12.20
C LEU A 50 -21.01 -0.06 -11.20
N ASN A 51 -20.65 -1.32 -11.44
CA ASN A 51 -21.14 -2.50 -10.70
C ASN A 51 -20.00 -3.41 -10.20
N ASN A 52 -18.78 -2.88 -10.11
CA ASN A 52 -17.62 -3.53 -9.50
C ASN A 52 -16.77 -2.48 -8.80
N TRP A 53 -15.90 -2.87 -7.87
CA TRP A 53 -15.03 -1.91 -7.19
C TRP A 53 -14.03 -1.32 -8.20
N LEU A 54 -13.33 -2.19 -8.94
CA LEU A 54 -12.23 -1.84 -9.85
C LEU A 54 -12.16 -2.84 -11.02
N THR A 55 -12.05 -2.32 -12.25
CA THR A 55 -11.71 -3.06 -13.48
C THR A 55 -10.28 -2.70 -13.85
N CYS A 56 -9.45 -3.71 -14.09
CA CYS A 56 -8.05 -3.51 -14.48
C CYS A 56 -7.79 -4.18 -15.83
N VAL A 57 -7.28 -3.44 -16.80
CA VAL A 57 -6.96 -3.94 -18.15
C VAL A 57 -5.51 -3.64 -18.48
N SER A 58 -4.78 -4.67 -18.94
CA SER A 58 -3.39 -4.54 -19.36
C SER A 58 -3.22 -4.83 -20.84
N ASN A 59 -2.27 -4.13 -21.48
CA ASN A 59 -1.92 -4.36 -22.89
C ASN A 59 -1.04 -5.60 -23.12
N VAL A 60 -0.55 -6.26 -22.07
CA VAL A 60 0.23 -7.52 -22.16
C VAL A 60 -0.62 -8.78 -21.95
N GLY A 61 -1.95 -8.67 -22.00
CA GLY A 61 -2.87 -9.82 -22.06
C GLY A 61 -3.15 -10.53 -20.73
N THR A 62 -2.68 -10.01 -19.59
CA THR A 62 -2.94 -10.55 -18.24
C THR A 62 -4.17 -9.95 -17.56
N SER A 63 -5.15 -9.44 -18.33
CA SER A 63 -6.34 -8.81 -17.77
C SER A 63 -7.11 -9.76 -16.86
N ALA A 64 -7.08 -9.50 -15.56
CA ALA A 64 -7.94 -10.14 -14.57
C ALA A 64 -8.99 -9.12 -14.13
N GLY A 65 -10.27 -9.41 -14.39
CA GLY A 65 -11.33 -8.71 -13.71
C GLY A 65 -11.23 -9.04 -12.22
N CYS A 66 -10.90 -8.05 -11.39
CA CYS A 66 -11.01 -8.16 -9.94
C CYS A 66 -12.49 -8.23 -9.56
N ARG A 67 -13.06 -9.43 -9.66
CA ARG A 67 -14.31 -9.79 -8.95
C ARG A 67 -13.91 -10.18 -7.54
N TRP A 68 -14.18 -9.28 -6.59
CA TRP A 68 -14.28 -9.59 -5.17
C TRP A 68 -15.76 -9.65 -4.80
#